data_AF-A0A4Y2CXK6-F1
#
_entry.id   AF-A0A4Y2CXK6-F1
#
_cell.length_a   1.000
_cell.length_b   1.000
_cell.length_c   1.000
_cell.angle_alpha   90.00
_cell.angle_beta   90.00
_cell.angle_gamma   90.00
#
_symmetry.space_group_name_H-M   'P 1'
#
loop_
_entity.id
_entity.type
_entity.pdbx_description
1 polymer ?
#
loop_
_entity_poly.entity_id
_entity_poly.type
_entity_poly.pdbx_seq_one_letter_code
_entity_poly.pdbx_strand_id
1 'polypeptide(L)'
;MYGSQVWGPTSLMNIKKLKVFQNKHLVHIANAPWYVRRKVIHDDLKIEPISEFIKKPSTRFFNKTPQIHNELLQTPAYDPALPSSRKRPRTAMDAVFINFPQVKRLRTDPAPNNLGV
;
A
#
# COMPACT_ATOMS: atom_id res chain seq x y z
N MET A 1 -9.30 22.43 2.20
CA MET A 1 -9.37 20.96 2.33
C MET A 1 -7.99 20.36 2.04
N TYR A 2 -7.19 20.06 3.06
CA TYR A 2 -5.74 19.81 2.95
C TYR A 2 -5.31 18.32 3.07
N GLY A 3 -6.25 17.38 3.16
CA GLY A 3 -5.95 15.98 3.55
C GLY A 3 -6.16 14.89 2.48
N SER A 4 -6.58 15.23 1.25
CA SER A 4 -7.18 14.23 0.34
C SER A 4 -6.20 13.55 -0.64
N GLN A 5 -5.09 14.18 -1.02
CA GLN A 5 -4.37 13.76 -2.23
C GLN A 5 -3.43 12.55 -2.08
N VAL A 6 -2.94 12.22 -0.87
CA VAL A 6 -1.81 11.29 -0.71
C VAL A 6 -2.22 10.04 0.09
N TRP A 7 -3.12 9.24 -0.48
CA TRP A 7 -3.42 7.89 0.01
C TRP A 7 -2.42 6.84 -0.48
N GLY A 8 -1.57 7.19 -1.44
CA GLY A 8 -0.52 6.33 -2.00
C GLY A 8 0.31 5.57 -0.96
N PRO A 9 0.91 6.21 0.06
CA PRO A 9 1.77 5.53 1.03
C PRO A 9 1.02 4.84 2.17
N THR A 10 -0.31 4.70 2.08
CA THR A 10 -1.12 4.11 3.14
C THR A 10 -0.79 2.63 3.35
N SER A 11 -0.77 2.18 4.60
CA SER A 11 -0.58 0.77 4.92
C SER A 11 -1.64 -0.11 4.26
N LEU A 12 -1.23 -1.25 3.69
CA LEU A 12 -2.12 -2.27 3.12
C LEU A 12 -3.22 -2.70 4.11
N MET A 13 -2.91 -2.72 5.40
CA MET A 13 -3.89 -3.09 6.43
C MET A 13 -5.02 -2.06 6.55
N ASN A 14 -4.72 -0.76 6.42
CA ASN A 14 -5.72 0.29 6.46
C ASN A 14 -6.59 0.27 5.21
N ILE A 15 -5.98 0.03 4.03
CA ILE A 15 -6.72 -0.15 2.77
C ILE A 15 -7.66 -1.36 2.86
N LYS A 16 -7.22 -2.48 3.45
CA LYS A 16 -8.06 -3.66 3.69
C LYS A 16 -9.24 -3.34 4.60
N LYS A 17 -9.02 -2.61 5.70
CA LYS A 17 -10.11 -2.17 6.60
C LYS A 17 -11.15 -1.33 5.86
N LEU A 18 -10.71 -0.36 5.07
CA LEU A 18 -11.60 0.47 4.24
C LEU A 18 -12.36 -0.35 3.20
N LYS A 19 -11.70 -1.33 2.56
CA LYS A 19 -12.35 -2.25 1.62
C LYS A 19 -13.46 -3.07 2.30
N VAL A 20 -13.20 -3.59 3.51
CA VAL A 20 -14.22 -4.31 4.29
C VAL A 20 -15.36 -3.39 4.68
N PHE A 21 -15.07 -2.16 5.09
CA PHE A 21 -16.07 -1.16 5.43
C PHE A 21 -16.99 -0.85 4.25
N GLN A 22 -16.45 -0.48 3.08
CA GLN A 22 -17.21 -0.21 1.86
C GLN A 22 -18.10 -1.42 1.50
N ASN A 23 -17.51 -2.61 1.49
CA ASN A 23 -18.19 -3.85 1.16
C ASN A 23 -19.39 -4.17 2.07
N LYS A 24 -19.31 -3.86 3.36
CA LYS A 24 -20.42 -4.06 4.30
C LYS A 24 -21.54 -3.07 4.02
N HIS A 25 -21.19 -1.81 3.80
CA HIS A 25 -22.17 -0.76 3.50
C HIS A 25 -22.90 -1.01 2.18
N LEU A 26 -22.19 -1.43 1.12
CA LEU A 26 -22.81 -1.71 -0.18
C LEU A 26 -23.84 -2.85 -0.10
N VAL A 27 -23.54 -3.93 0.63
CA VAL A 27 -24.49 -5.03 0.87
C VAL A 27 -25.73 -4.53 1.61
N HIS A 28 -25.54 -3.66 2.62
CA HIS A 28 -26.64 -3.11 3.40
C HIS A 28 -27.53 -2.17 2.57
N ILE A 29 -26.94 -1.27 1.79
CA ILE A 29 -27.68 -0.34 0.91
C ILE A 29 -28.48 -1.10 -0.15
N ALA A 30 -27.88 -2.14 -0.74
CA ALA A 30 -28.53 -2.96 -1.76
C ALA A 30 -29.56 -3.96 -1.17
N ASN A 31 -29.72 -4.02 0.16
CA ASN A 31 -30.49 -5.06 0.85
C ASN A 31 -30.15 -6.48 0.35
N ALA A 32 -28.86 -6.71 0.02
CA ALA A 32 -28.43 -7.91 -0.67
C ALA A 32 -28.24 -9.07 0.32
N PRO A 33 -28.71 -10.29 -0.02
CA PRO A 33 -28.39 -11.49 0.75
C PRO A 33 -26.90 -11.81 0.80
N TRP A 34 -26.46 -12.53 1.84
CA TRP A 34 -25.04 -12.83 2.10
C TRP A 34 -24.34 -13.62 0.97
N TYR A 35 -25.10 -14.39 0.19
CA TYR A 35 -24.60 -15.21 -0.92
C TYR A 35 -24.37 -14.41 -2.21
N VAL A 36 -24.85 -13.16 -2.27
CA VAL A 36 -24.64 -12.31 -3.45
C VAL A 36 -23.16 -11.97 -3.56
N ARG A 37 -22.60 -12.23 -4.74
CA ARG A 37 -21.20 -11.93 -5.02
C ARG A 37 -20.99 -10.42 -4.99
N ARG A 38 -19.97 -9.97 -4.25
CA ARG A 38 -19.60 -8.55 -4.14
C ARG A 38 -19.40 -7.89 -5.50
N LYS A 39 -18.81 -8.60 -6.47
CA LYS A 39 -18.63 -8.10 -7.84
C LYS A 39 -19.96 -7.68 -8.48
N VAL A 40 -21.00 -8.50 -8.33
CA VAL A 40 -22.35 -8.21 -8.86
C VAL A 40 -22.91 -6.92 -8.24
N ILE A 41 -22.74 -6.72 -6.92
CA ILE A 41 -23.20 -5.49 -6.25
C ILE A 41 -22.44 -4.26 -6.75
N HIS A 42 -21.14 -4.39 -6.98
CA HIS A 42 -20.33 -3.31 -7.55
C HIS A 42 -20.75 -2.98 -8.99
N ASP A 43 -20.99 -4.00 -9.81
CA ASP A 43 -21.40 -3.85 -11.21
C ASP A 43 -22.81 -3.23 -11.31
N ASP A 44 -23.74 -3.69 -10.47
CA ASP A 44 -25.13 -3.21 -10.42
C ASP A 44 -25.22 -1.75 -9.95
N LEU A 45 -24.50 -1.42 -8.88
CA LEU A 45 -24.44 -0.04 -8.36
C LEU A 45 -23.51 0.87 -9.17
N LYS A 46 -22.73 0.32 -10.11
CA LYS A 46 -21.67 1.02 -10.87
C LYS A 46 -20.65 1.72 -9.95
N ILE A 47 -20.35 1.13 -8.80
CA ILE A 47 -19.43 1.70 -7.80
C ILE A 47 -18.07 1.00 -7.90
N GLU A 48 -17.01 1.78 -8.06
CA GLU A 48 -15.65 1.25 -8.07
C GLU A 48 -15.18 0.81 -6.66
N PRO A 49 -14.38 -0.25 -6.55
CA PRO A 49 -13.79 -0.64 -5.28
C PRO A 49 -12.80 0.42 -4.79
N ILE A 50 -12.72 0.61 -3.47
CA ILE A 50 -11.88 1.64 -2.83
C ILE A 50 -10.41 1.57 -3.25
N SER A 51 -9.92 0.38 -3.60
CA SER A 51 -8.56 0.19 -4.10
C SER A 51 -8.32 0.93 -5.42
N GLU A 52 -9.26 0.87 -6.36
CA GLU A 52 -9.15 1.57 -7.65
C GLU A 52 -9.37 3.06 -7.48
N PHE A 53 -10.33 3.43 -6.63
CA PHE A 53 -10.58 4.81 -6.26
C PHE A 53 -9.36 5.49 -5.64
N ILE A 54 -8.58 4.79 -4.79
CA ILE A 54 -7.33 5.32 -4.21
C ILE A 54 -6.21 5.38 -5.24
N LYS A 55 -6.13 4.39 -6.14
CA LYS A 55 -5.11 4.32 -7.20
C LYS A 55 -5.17 5.52 -8.13
N LYS A 56 -6.36 5.86 -8.65
CA LYS A 56 -6.55 6.95 -9.62
C LYS A 56 -5.95 8.31 -9.19
N PRO A 57 -6.30 8.89 -8.03
CA PRO A 57 -5.74 10.15 -7.55
C PRO A 57 -4.27 10.00 -7.16
N SER A 58 -3.86 8.86 -6.61
CA SER A 58 -2.46 8.59 -6.26
C SER A 58 -1.57 8.62 -7.52
N THR A 59 -1.94 7.91 -8.58
CA THR A 59 -1.21 7.91 -9.84
C THR A 59 -1.21 9.29 -10.48
N ARG A 60 -2.34 10.00 -10.49
CA ARG A 60 -2.40 11.39 -10.98
C ARG A 60 -1.50 12.33 -10.19
N PHE A 61 -1.38 12.13 -8.88
CA PHE A 61 -0.49 12.93 -8.03
C PHE A 61 0.98 12.64 -8.37
N PHE A 62 1.41 11.38 -8.31
CA PHE A 62 2.80 10.99 -8.57
C PHE A 62 3.26 11.30 -10.00
N ASN A 63 2.36 11.21 -10.99
CA ASN A 63 2.68 11.60 -12.37
C ASN A 63 2.86 13.11 -12.54
N LYS A 64 2.20 13.93 -11.71
CA LYS A 64 2.35 15.38 -11.70
C LYS A 64 3.55 15.85 -10.87
N THR A 65 3.95 15.08 -9.88
CA THR A 65 5.10 15.38 -9.00
C THR A 65 6.37 15.82 -9.74
N PRO A 66 6.85 15.15 -10.81
CA PRO A 66 8.07 15.59 -11.51
C PRO A 66 7.92 16.93 -12.26
N GLN A 67 6.69 17.37 -12.53
CA GLN A 67 6.43 18.67 -13.17
C GLN A 67 6.44 19.84 -12.16
N ILE A 68 6.32 19.55 -10.87
CA ILE A 68 6.31 20.58 -9.83
C ILE A 68 7.75 20.89 -9.45
N HIS A 69 8.16 22.15 -9.62
CA HIS A 69 9.46 22.67 -9.18
C HIS A 69 9.49 22.83 -7.65
N ASN A 70 9.33 21.72 -6.93
CA ASN A 70 9.47 21.65 -5.48
C ASN A 70 10.33 20.44 -5.13
N GLU A 71 11.55 20.71 -4.68
CA GLU A 71 12.56 19.70 -4.32
C GLU A 71 12.07 18.74 -3.22
N LEU A 72 11.19 19.19 -2.32
CA LEU A 72 10.64 18.35 -1.24
C LEU A 72 9.67 17.28 -1.74
N LEU A 73 9.07 17.49 -2.91
CA LEU A 73 8.14 16.54 -3.52
C LEU A 73 8.86 15.54 -4.43
N GLN A 74 10.12 15.82 -4.82
CA GLN A 74 10.93 14.91 -5.61
C GLN A 74 11.44 13.78 -4.73
N THR A 75 10.97 12.56 -4.98
CA THR A 75 11.45 11.39 -4.24
C THR A 75 12.88 11.07 -4.64
N PRO A 76 13.84 10.95 -3.70
CA PRO A 76 15.20 10.55 -4.03
C PRO A 76 15.20 9.11 -4.57
N ALA A 77 16.12 8.83 -5.50
CA ALA A 77 16.38 7.47 -5.96
C ALA A 77 16.74 6.58 -4.76
N TYR A 78 15.92 5.55 -4.50
CA TYR A 78 16.14 4.58 -3.43
C TYR A 78 16.58 3.26 -4.06
N ASP A 79 17.84 2.89 -3.83
CA ASP A 79 18.39 1.58 -4.21
C ASP A 79 18.28 0.62 -3.01
N PRO A 80 17.49 -0.47 -3.09
CA PRO A 80 17.37 -1.44 -2.02
C PRO A 80 18.65 -2.26 -1.76
N ALA A 81 19.61 -2.26 -2.69
CA ALA A 81 20.89 -2.97 -2.53
C ALA A 81 21.91 -2.19 -1.69
N LEU A 82 21.71 -0.87 -1.52
CA LEU A 82 22.60 -0.02 -0.73
C LEU A 82 22.06 0.14 0.70
N PRO A 83 22.89 -0.09 1.74
CA PRO A 83 22.49 0.17 3.12
C PRO A 83 22.31 1.68 3.33
N SER A 84 21.07 2.13 3.35
CA SER A 84 20.71 3.52 3.62
C SER A 84 20.05 3.64 4.99
N SER A 85 20.47 4.63 5.79
CA SER A 85 19.77 5.03 7.01
C SER A 85 18.40 5.67 6.72
N ARG A 86 18.14 6.03 5.45
CA ARG A 86 16.86 6.61 5.03
C ARG A 86 15.76 5.55 5.05
N LYS A 87 14.66 5.88 5.71
CA LYS A 87 13.46 5.03 5.70
C LYS A 87 12.97 4.91 4.27
N ARG A 88 12.83 3.66 3.83
CA ARG A 88 12.31 3.31 2.50
C ARG A 88 10.98 4.03 2.23
N PRO A 89 10.84 4.77 1.11
CA PRO A 89 9.56 5.33 0.72
C PRO A 89 8.57 4.19 0.47
N ARG A 90 7.41 4.23 1.13
CA ARG A 90 6.29 3.32 0.86
C ARG A 90 5.61 3.78 -0.43
N THR A 91 6.29 3.66 -1.56
CA THR A 91 5.69 4.01 -2.85
C THR A 91 4.67 2.93 -3.22
N ALA A 92 3.39 3.29 -3.27
CA ALA A 92 2.39 2.50 -3.99
C ALA A 92 2.33 3.02 -5.43
N MET A 93 2.16 2.21 -6.47
CA MET A 93 1.34 1.02 -6.61
C MET A 93 2.00 -0.03 -7.53
N ASP A 94 1.63 -1.30 -7.30
CA ASP A 94 1.69 -2.47 -8.17
C ASP A 94 3.03 -3.05 -8.70
N ALA A 95 4.13 -2.30 -8.83
CA ALA A 95 5.28 -2.85 -9.59
C ALA A 95 6.47 -3.44 -8.79
N VAL A 96 6.63 -3.17 -7.49
CA VAL A 96 7.92 -3.44 -6.82
C VAL A 96 7.84 -4.36 -5.59
N PHE A 97 6.63 -4.74 -5.11
CA PHE A 97 6.53 -5.57 -3.89
C PHE A 97 6.32 -7.07 -4.09
N ILE A 98 5.96 -7.53 -5.28
CA ILE A 98 5.77 -8.98 -5.52
C ILE A 98 7.12 -9.73 -5.51
N ASN A 99 8.24 -9.04 -5.77
CA ASN A 99 9.60 -9.59 -5.76
C ASN A 99 10.44 -9.07 -4.57
N PHE A 100 9.90 -9.04 -3.35
CA PHE A 100 10.78 -8.91 -2.19
C PHE A 100 11.46 -10.26 -1.94
N PRO A 101 12.81 -10.37 -2.03
CA PRO A 101 13.47 -11.53 -1.48
C PRO A 101 13.11 -11.52 0.01
N GLN A 102 12.55 -12.63 0.50
CA GLN A 102 12.47 -12.87 1.93
C GLN A 102 13.91 -12.88 2.43
N VAL A 103 14.40 -11.73 2.89
CA VAL A 103 15.64 -11.66 3.65
C VAL A 103 15.32 -12.41 4.93
N LYS A 104 15.62 -13.71 4.93
CA LYS A 104 15.69 -14.53 6.13
C LYS A 104 16.66 -13.77 7.01
N ARG A 105 16.15 -13.14 8.08
CA ARG A 105 17.01 -12.56 9.10
C ARG A 105 17.86 -13.73 9.57
N LEU A 106 19.13 -13.74 9.19
CA LEU A 106 20.10 -14.67 9.72
C LEU A 106 20.04 -14.43 11.22
N ARG A 107 19.43 -15.35 11.96
CA ARG A 107 19.60 -15.37 13.41
C ARG A 107 21.09 -15.60 13.57
N THR A 108 21.81 -14.60 14.05
CA THR A 108 23.18 -14.82 14.51
C THR A 108 23.08 -15.84 15.62
N ASP A 109 23.57 -17.05 15.39
CA ASP A 109 23.70 -18.06 16.42
C ASP A 109 24.54 -17.47 17.57
N PRO A 110 24.11 -17.59 18.83
CA PRO A 110 24.90 -17.11 19.94
C PRO A 110 26.24 -17.88 19.95
N ALA A 111 27.34 -17.13 20.05
CA ALA A 111 28.70 -17.66 20.04
C ALA A 111 28.86 -18.83 21.05
N PRO A 112 29.63 -19.88 20.71
CA PRO A 112 29.91 -20.94 21.66
C PRO A 112 30.87 -20.43 22.75
N ASN A 113 30.37 -20.38 23.98
CA ASN A 113 31.17 -20.09 25.16
C ASN A 113 32.05 -21.30 25.50
N ASN A 114 33.24 -21.37 24.89
CA ASN A 114 34.29 -22.30 25.31
C ASN A 114 35.42 -21.50 25.98
N LEU A 115 35.32 -21.28 27.28
CA LEU A 115 36.46 -20.96 28.13
C LEU A 115 36.81 -22.23 28.89
N GLY A 116 37.82 -22.93 28.37
CA GLY A 116 38.50 -23.97 29.12
C GLY A 116 39.52 -23.35 30.06
N VAL A 117 39.45 -23.77 31.33
CA VAL A 117 40.59 -24.03 32.21
C VAL A 117 40.26 -25.30 32.98
#